data_AF-A0A813S470-F1
#
_entry.id   AF-A0A813S470-F1
#
_cell.length_a   1.000
_cell.length_b   1.000
_cell.length_c   1.000
_cell.angle_alpha   90.00
_cell.angle_beta   90.00
_cell.angle_gamma   90.00
#
_symmetry.space_group_name_H-M   'P 1'
#
loop_
_entity.id
_entity.type
_entity.pdbx_description
1 polymer ?
#
loop_
_entity_poly.entity_id
_entity_poly.type
_entity_poly.pdbx_seq_one_letter_code
_entity_poly.pdbx_strand_id
1 'polypeptide(L)'
;MSSMVRRDFGSFHSSNVEELLDLPDDCFISLSEPFSLYDYKNDNKIPFGPAMNEKYFLLDNKYIFLNHGAFGCVLRQALDYSHLFQYYIEKQPLRFYDREIFPRLVDVIRKMAKFLGCRTPKNLILVENVTFAWNSIITSLNIDDKSHIFIMNTMYGAYKKL
;
A
#
# COMPACT_ATOMS: atom_id res chain seq x y z
N MET A 1 33.46 2.28 -14.13
CA MET A 1 33.55 0.82 -14.32
C MET A 1 32.72 0.18 -13.23
N SER A 2 31.57 -0.46 -13.42
CA SER A 2 30.80 -0.92 -14.58
C SER A 2 29.34 -0.75 -14.18
N SER A 3 28.54 0.00 -14.94
CA SER A 3 27.09 0.08 -14.75
C SER A 3 26.47 -1.25 -15.17
N MET A 4 26.49 -2.26 -14.30
CA MET A 4 25.62 -3.42 -14.47
C MET A 4 24.21 -3.04 -14.03
N VAL A 5 23.56 -2.20 -14.83
CA VAL A 5 22.10 -2.29 -14.96
C VAL A 5 21.89 -3.56 -15.79
N ARG A 6 21.79 -4.70 -15.12
CA ARG A 6 21.39 -5.95 -15.78
C ARG A 6 19.97 -5.71 -16.28
N ARG A 7 19.77 -5.94 -17.58
CA ARG A 7 18.51 -5.73 -18.28
C ARG A 7 17.35 -6.38 -17.53
N ASP A 8 16.34 -5.57 -17.25
CA ASP A 8 15.06 -5.98 -16.70
C ASP A 8 14.34 -7.00 -17.61
N PHE A 9 13.48 -7.82 -17.00
CA PHE A 9 12.69 -8.83 -17.71
C PHE A 9 11.49 -8.16 -18.40
N GLY A 10 11.43 -8.22 -19.74
CA GLY A 10 10.28 -7.78 -20.53
C GLY A 10 10.51 -6.51 -21.37
N SER A 11 9.44 -5.99 -21.99
CA SER A 11 9.47 -4.79 -22.85
C SER A 11 9.60 -3.47 -22.06
N PHE A 12 9.79 -3.55 -20.74
CA PHE A 12 9.80 -2.39 -19.83
C PHE A 12 11.21 -2.07 -19.35
N HIS A 13 11.51 -0.79 -19.13
CA HIS A 13 12.74 -0.31 -18.48
C HIS A 13 12.59 -0.24 -16.94
N SER A 14 11.72 -1.08 -16.39
CA SER A 14 11.35 -1.07 -14.98
C SER A 14 12.34 -1.88 -14.16
N SER A 15 13.01 -1.22 -13.21
CA SER A 15 13.92 -1.88 -12.26
C SER A 15 13.31 -3.12 -11.61
N ASN A 16 14.08 -4.21 -11.59
CA ASN A 16 13.71 -5.46 -10.90
C ASN A 16 13.31 -5.21 -9.44
N VAL A 17 12.03 -5.49 -9.11
CA VAL A 17 11.45 -5.31 -7.77
C VAL A 17 12.22 -6.07 -6.70
N GLU A 18 12.64 -7.30 -6.99
CA GLU A 18 13.36 -8.14 -6.02
C GLU A 18 14.71 -7.54 -5.65
N GLU A 19 15.43 -7.01 -6.64
CA GLU A 19 16.71 -6.35 -6.42
C GLU A 19 16.54 -5.08 -5.59
N LEU A 20 15.52 -4.27 -5.89
CA LEU A 20 15.22 -3.06 -5.12
C LEU A 20 14.82 -3.36 -3.66
N LEU A 21 14.16 -4.48 -3.41
CA LEU A 21 13.81 -4.92 -2.05
C LEU A 21 15.05 -5.42 -1.28
N ASP A 22 16.03 -6.01 -1.97
CA ASP A 22 17.30 -6.47 -1.36
C ASP A 22 18.29 -5.34 -1.09
N LEU A 23 18.13 -4.17 -1.69
CA LEU A 23 19.04 -3.04 -1.47
C LEU A 23 19.10 -2.68 0.03
N PRO A 24 20.31 -2.41 0.57
CA PRO A 24 20.46 -1.74 1.86
C PRO A 24 19.70 -0.40 1.91
N ASP A 25 19.23 0.01 3.09
CA ASP A 25 18.45 1.23 3.28
C ASP A 25 19.17 2.50 2.80
N ASP A 26 20.49 2.55 2.95
CA ASP A 26 21.35 3.65 2.51
C ASP A 26 21.61 3.66 0.99
N CYS A 27 21.35 2.54 0.31
CA CYS A 27 21.51 2.39 -1.13
C CYS A 27 20.20 2.58 -1.91
N PHE A 28 19.05 2.47 -1.25
CA PHE A 28 17.75 2.68 -1.89
C PHE A 28 17.42 4.17 -1.99
N ILE A 29 17.29 4.68 -3.21
CA ILE A 29 16.93 6.09 -3.48
C ILE A 29 15.48 6.12 -3.96
N SER A 30 14.59 6.67 -3.13
CA SER A 30 13.20 6.91 -3.51
C SER A 30 13.13 7.94 -4.65
N LEU A 31 12.20 7.73 -5.58
CA LEU A 31 11.90 8.73 -6.60
C LEU A 31 11.42 10.02 -5.94
N SER A 32 11.70 11.16 -6.57
CA SER A 32 11.15 12.43 -6.11
C SER A 32 9.62 12.39 -6.13
N GLU A 33 9.02 13.03 -5.12
CA GLU A 33 7.57 13.21 -5.09
C GLU A 33 7.18 14.19 -6.21
N PRO A 34 6.22 13.81 -7.07
CA PRO A 34 5.79 14.68 -8.16
C PRO A 34 4.97 15.88 -7.67
N PHE A 35 4.52 15.87 -6.41
CA PHE A 35 3.77 16.95 -5.77
C PHE A 35 4.23 17.14 -4.33
N SER A 36 3.94 18.31 -3.77
CA SER A 36 4.20 18.59 -2.36
C SER A 36 3.30 17.74 -1.46
N LEU A 37 3.89 17.10 -0.45
CA LEU A 37 3.16 16.43 0.61
C LEU A 37 2.49 17.45 1.53
N TYR A 38 1.35 17.07 2.10
CA TYR A 38 0.71 17.88 3.13
C TYR A 38 1.57 17.94 4.39
N ASP A 39 1.79 19.14 4.91
CA ASP A 39 2.65 19.37 6.06
C ASP A 39 1.90 19.17 7.38
N TYR A 40 1.73 17.90 7.77
CA TYR A 40 1.13 17.55 9.06
C TYR A 40 1.93 18.05 10.28
N LYS A 41 3.21 18.45 10.12
CA LYS A 41 4.02 18.94 11.25
C LYS A 41 3.63 20.36 11.62
N ASN A 42 3.34 21.19 10.62
CA ASN A 42 3.01 22.61 10.80
C ASN A 42 1.52 22.92 10.68
N ASP A 43 0.66 21.90 10.57
CA ASP A 43 -0.79 22.07 10.39
C ASP A 43 -1.56 22.33 11.70
N ASN A 44 -1.05 23.19 12.59
CA ASN A 44 -1.75 23.68 13.79
C ASN A 44 -2.65 22.61 14.46
N LYS A 45 -2.00 21.58 15.03
CA LYS A 45 -2.67 20.37 15.53
C LYS A 45 -3.90 20.70 16.36
N ILE A 46 -5.02 20.10 15.99
CA ILE A 46 -6.28 20.17 16.73
C ILE A 46 -6.45 18.91 17.59
N PRO A 47 -7.17 18.99 18.71
CA PRO A 47 -7.43 17.82 19.55
C PRO A 47 -8.27 16.78 18.79
N PHE A 48 -8.16 15.52 19.21
CA PHE A 48 -9.08 14.47 18.77
C PHE A 48 -10.54 14.86 19.08
N GLY A 49 -11.47 14.44 18.22
CA GLY A 49 -12.90 14.70 18.39
C GLY A 49 -13.54 15.35 17.16
N PRO A 50 -14.72 15.99 17.32
CA PRO A 50 -15.49 16.54 16.19
C PRO A 50 -14.72 17.52 15.30
N ALA A 51 -13.91 18.39 15.89
CA ALA A 51 -13.06 19.32 15.13
C ALA A 51 -12.10 18.59 14.17
N MET A 52 -11.62 17.41 14.55
CA MET A 52 -10.77 16.57 13.70
C MET A 52 -11.53 16.01 12.51
N ASN A 53 -12.78 15.58 12.72
CA ASN A 53 -13.65 15.12 11.64
C ASN A 53 -13.89 16.22 10.61
N GLU A 54 -14.20 17.44 11.07
CA GLU A 54 -14.47 18.58 10.19
C GLU A 54 -13.24 18.99 9.37
N LYS A 55 -12.05 19.01 9.99
CA LYS A 55 -10.82 19.43 9.33
C LYS A 55 -10.26 18.39 8.37
N TYR A 56 -10.18 17.13 8.80
CA TYR A 56 -9.39 16.11 8.11
C TYR A 56 -10.22 15.07 7.37
N PHE A 57 -11.53 15.03 7.54
CA PHE A 57 -12.36 14.02 6.89
C PHE A 57 -13.41 14.71 5.99
N LEU A 58 -14.01 13.89 5.11
CA LEU A 58 -15.13 14.27 4.23
C LEU A 58 -16.44 13.64 4.71
N LEU A 59 -16.52 13.28 5.99
CA LEU A 59 -17.72 12.69 6.57
C LEU A 59 -18.88 13.69 6.54
N ASP A 60 -20.07 13.22 6.19
CA ASP A 60 -21.29 14.02 6.23
C ASP A 60 -21.62 14.38 7.68
N ASN A 61 -21.65 15.68 7.98
CA ASN A 61 -21.90 16.20 9.33
C ASN A 61 -23.33 16.00 9.83
N LYS A 62 -24.25 15.53 8.96
CA LYS A 62 -25.61 15.14 9.35
C LYS A 62 -25.67 13.78 10.05
N TYR A 63 -24.60 12.98 9.97
CA TYR A 63 -24.57 11.63 10.50
C TYR A 63 -23.35 11.42 11.40
N ILE A 64 -23.51 10.61 12.44
CA ILE A 64 -22.40 10.16 13.28
C ILE A 64 -21.91 8.83 12.70
N PHE A 65 -20.72 8.85 12.09
CA PHE A 65 -20.13 7.64 11.52
C PHE A 65 -19.51 6.75 12.61
N LEU A 66 -20.31 5.82 13.14
CA LEU A 66 -19.91 4.93 14.23
C LEU A 66 -19.11 3.69 13.76
N ASN A 67 -19.29 3.28 12.50
CA ASN A 67 -18.78 2.00 12.00
C ASN A 67 -17.52 2.16 11.11
N HIS A 68 -16.50 2.86 11.62
CA HIS A 68 -15.24 3.05 10.89
C HIS A 68 -14.53 1.70 10.63
N GLY A 69 -14.76 0.69 11.46
CA GLY A 69 -14.17 -0.65 11.31
C GLY A 69 -14.68 -1.48 10.12
N ALA A 70 -15.80 -1.10 9.48
CA ALA A 70 -16.33 -1.84 8.33
C ALA A 70 -15.63 -1.49 7.01
N PHE A 71 -15.60 -0.19 6.66
CA PHE A 71 -15.03 0.30 5.40
C PHE A 71 -13.99 1.41 5.59
N GLY A 72 -13.93 2.01 6.78
CA GLY A 72 -13.08 3.15 7.06
C GLY A 72 -13.50 4.43 6.34
N CYS A 73 -12.64 5.44 6.47
CA CYS A 73 -12.57 6.59 5.59
C CYS A 73 -11.14 7.14 5.62
N VAL A 74 -10.67 7.70 4.52
CA VAL A 74 -9.33 8.27 4.43
C VAL A 74 -9.33 9.74 4.87
N LEU A 75 -8.16 10.25 5.25
CA LEU A 75 -7.96 11.68 5.42
C LEU A 75 -8.18 12.39 4.08
N ARG A 76 -8.82 13.56 4.11
CA ARG A 76 -9.08 14.43 2.94
C ARG A 76 -7.80 14.67 2.14
N GLN A 77 -6.72 14.99 2.82
CA GLN A 77 -5.42 15.26 2.22
C GLN A 77 -4.84 14.02 1.52
N ALA A 78 -5.09 12.82 2.04
CA ALA A 78 -4.66 11.58 1.39
C ALA A 78 -5.50 11.29 0.13
N LEU A 79 -6.81 11.58 0.18
CA LEU A 79 -7.68 11.50 -1.00
C LEU A 79 -7.27 12.50 -2.08
N ASP A 80 -7.01 13.75 -1.70
CA ASP A 80 -6.55 14.80 -2.61
C ASP A 80 -5.22 14.40 -3.29
N TYR A 81 -4.28 13.84 -2.53
CA TYR A 81 -3.02 13.33 -3.06
C TYR A 81 -3.22 12.17 -4.04
N SER A 82 -4.18 11.27 -3.77
CA SER A 82 -4.55 10.20 -4.71
C SER A 82 -5.10 10.76 -6.02
N HIS A 83 -5.96 11.79 -5.97
CA HIS A 83 -6.45 12.46 -7.18
C HIS A 83 -5.31 13.11 -7.98
N LEU A 84 -4.34 13.76 -7.33
CA LEU A 84 -3.17 14.32 -8.02
C LEU A 84 -2.40 13.25 -8.79
N PHE A 85 -2.21 12.06 -8.20
CA PHE A 85 -1.60 10.93 -8.88
C PHE A 85 -2.40 10.48 -10.10
N GLN A 86 -3.73 10.41 -10.02
CA GLN A 86 -4.57 10.06 -11.19
C GLN A 86 -4.30 11.01 -12.37
N TYR A 87 -4.32 12.33 -12.15
CA TYR A 87 -4.00 13.29 -13.21
C TYR A 87 -2.56 13.18 -13.73
N TYR A 88 -1.60 12.86 -12.85
CA TYR A 88 -0.20 12.72 -13.24
C TYR A 88 0.08 11.49 -14.08
N ILE A 89 -0.59 10.37 -13.77
CA ILE A 89 -0.53 9.14 -14.55
C ILE A 89 -1.03 9.44 -15.97
N GLU A 90 -2.19 10.10 -16.11
CA GLU A 90 -2.77 10.41 -17.43
C GLU A 90 -1.93 11.37 -18.28
N LYS A 91 -1.10 12.23 -17.67
CA LYS A 91 -0.21 13.13 -18.43
C LYS A 91 0.87 12.37 -19.21
N GLN A 92 1.34 11.23 -18.72
CA GLN A 92 2.29 10.37 -19.43
C GLN A 92 2.24 8.92 -18.88
N PRO A 93 1.23 8.12 -19.27
CA PRO A 93 1.01 6.80 -18.68
C PRO A 93 2.21 5.87 -18.91
N LEU A 94 2.83 5.93 -20.09
CA LEU A 94 4.01 5.14 -20.39
C LEU A 94 5.14 5.38 -19.39
N ARG A 95 5.48 6.64 -19.05
CA ARG A 95 6.54 6.92 -18.06
C ARG A 95 6.19 6.33 -16.70
N PHE A 96 4.94 6.52 -16.27
CA PHE A 96 4.53 6.05 -14.95
C PHE A 96 4.61 4.52 -14.84
N TYR A 97 3.96 3.80 -15.77
CA TYR A 97 3.90 2.34 -15.72
C TYR A 97 5.23 1.67 -16.09
N ASP A 98 6.02 2.24 -16.99
CA ASP A 98 7.32 1.68 -17.42
C ASP A 98 8.43 1.94 -16.41
N ARG A 99 8.41 3.09 -15.70
CA ARG A 99 9.60 3.56 -14.97
C ARG A 99 9.36 3.90 -13.51
N GLU A 100 8.15 4.25 -13.13
CA GLU A 100 7.88 4.83 -11.80
C GLU A 100 7.15 3.88 -10.86
N ILE A 101 6.18 3.11 -11.36
CA ILE A 101 5.27 2.35 -10.51
C ILE A 101 6.01 1.37 -9.60
N PHE A 102 6.97 0.60 -10.13
CA PHE A 102 7.69 -0.40 -9.33
C PHE A 102 8.62 0.23 -8.28
N PRO A 103 9.49 1.21 -8.60
CA PRO A 103 10.26 1.91 -7.57
C PRO A 103 9.38 2.57 -6.50
N ARG A 104 8.23 3.15 -6.88
CA ARG A 104 7.28 3.75 -5.91
C ARG A 104 6.63 2.69 -5.02
N LEU A 105 6.22 1.55 -5.58
CA LEU A 105 5.67 0.44 -4.79
C LEU A 105 6.70 -0.15 -3.82
N VAL A 106 7.95 -0.31 -4.27
CA VAL A 106 9.04 -0.75 -3.39
C VAL A 106 9.26 0.24 -2.26
N ASP A 107 9.27 1.54 -2.53
CA ASP A 107 9.40 2.57 -1.50
C ASP A 107 8.28 2.48 -0.44
N VAL A 108 7.04 2.26 -0.88
CA VAL A 108 5.89 2.00 0.02
C VAL A 108 6.10 0.74 0.84
N ILE A 109 6.51 -0.37 0.22
CA ILE A 109 6.76 -1.65 0.91
C ILE A 109 7.86 -1.50 1.95
N ARG A 110 8.99 -0.86 1.61
CA ARG A 110 10.10 -0.65 2.55
C ARG A 110 9.68 0.21 3.74
N LYS A 111 9.00 1.32 3.49
CA LYS A 111 8.47 2.21 4.55
C LYS A 111 7.49 1.45 5.46
N MET A 112 6.59 0.67 4.88
CA MET A 112 5.57 -0.04 5.63
C MET A 112 6.11 -1.26 6.39
N ALA A 113 7.05 -2.00 5.80
CA ALA A 113 7.76 -3.09 6.45
C ALA A 113 8.51 -2.59 7.69
N LYS A 114 9.18 -1.44 7.58
CA LYS A 114 9.85 -0.78 8.71
C LYS A 114 8.85 -0.37 9.80
N PHE A 115 7.73 0.23 9.41
CA PHE A 115 6.67 0.62 10.35
C PHE A 115 6.08 -0.58 11.11
N LEU A 116 5.89 -1.71 10.43
CA LEU A 116 5.37 -2.96 11.02
C LEU A 116 6.42 -3.78 11.78
N GLY A 117 7.70 -3.41 11.72
CA GLY A 117 8.79 -4.19 12.32
C GLY A 117 9.09 -5.50 11.59
N CYS A 118 8.83 -5.58 10.29
CA CYS A 118 9.22 -6.72 9.47
C CYS A 118 10.75 -6.84 9.42
N ARG A 119 11.28 -8.07 9.52
CA ARG A 119 12.74 -8.34 9.44
C ARG A 119 13.35 -7.95 8.09
N THR A 120 12.58 -8.08 7.02
CA THR A 120 12.96 -7.72 5.65
C THR A 120 11.74 -7.16 4.92
N PRO A 121 11.89 -6.18 4.01
CA PRO A 121 10.83 -5.71 3.14
C PRO A 121 10.14 -6.81 2.34
N LYS A 122 10.85 -7.91 2.02
CA LYS A 122 10.30 -9.07 1.31
C LYS A 122 9.23 -9.84 2.07
N ASN A 123 9.12 -9.63 3.38
CA ASN A 123 8.06 -10.23 4.20
C ASN A 123 6.73 -9.48 4.13
N LEU A 124 6.64 -8.44 3.29
CA LEU A 124 5.42 -7.65 3.11
C LEU A 124 5.08 -7.59 1.61
N ILE A 125 3.82 -7.89 1.30
CA ILE A 125 3.25 -7.74 -0.02
C ILE A 125 2.02 -6.83 0.05
N LEU A 126 1.83 -6.01 -0.98
CA LEU A 126 0.62 -5.20 -1.17
C LEU A 126 -0.39 -6.00 -1.98
N VAL A 127 -1.61 -6.10 -1.47
CA VAL A 127 -2.73 -6.80 -2.10
C VAL A 127 -3.99 -5.96 -1.98
N GLU A 128 -4.98 -6.24 -2.80
CA GLU A 128 -6.19 -5.42 -2.89
C GLU A 128 -6.98 -5.36 -1.58
N ASN A 129 -7.12 -6.50 -0.90
CA ASN A 129 -7.84 -6.60 0.37
C ASN A 129 -7.52 -7.91 1.09
N VAL A 130 -8.00 -8.04 2.34
CA VAL A 130 -7.75 -9.21 3.18
C VAL A 130 -8.41 -10.49 2.61
N THR A 131 -9.52 -10.37 1.90
CA THR A 131 -10.18 -11.54 1.27
C THR A 131 -9.38 -12.09 0.11
N PHE A 132 -8.81 -11.21 -0.72
CA PHE A 132 -7.87 -11.59 -1.76
C PHE A 132 -6.67 -12.32 -1.15
N ALA A 133 -6.04 -11.73 -0.12
CA ALA A 133 -4.90 -12.31 0.58
C ALA A 133 -5.19 -13.73 1.10
N TRP A 134 -6.34 -13.89 1.77
CA TRP A 134 -6.77 -15.18 2.30
C TRP A 134 -6.91 -16.25 1.21
N ASN A 135 -7.61 -15.92 0.12
CA ASN A 135 -7.81 -16.87 -0.98
C ASN A 135 -6.49 -17.22 -1.68
N SER A 136 -5.59 -16.26 -1.86
CA SER A 136 -4.26 -16.53 -2.41
C SER A 136 -3.49 -17.54 -1.56
N ILE A 137 -3.52 -17.40 -0.24
CA ILE A 137 -2.86 -18.33 0.69
C ILE A 137 -3.50 -19.72 0.58
N ILE A 138 -4.81 -19.83 0.79
CA ILE A 138 -5.52 -21.12 0.77
C ILE A 138 -5.31 -21.87 -0.55
N THR A 139 -5.40 -21.17 -1.68
CA THR A 139 -5.25 -21.79 -3.02
C THR A 139 -3.82 -22.24 -3.30
N SER A 140 -2.83 -21.67 -2.61
CA SER A 140 -1.41 -22.05 -2.75
C SER A 140 -1.02 -23.27 -1.89
N LEU A 141 -1.86 -23.67 -0.95
CA LEU A 141 -1.59 -24.82 -0.09
C LEU A 141 -1.98 -26.11 -0.82
N ASN A 142 -1.16 -27.14 -0.66
CA ASN A 142 -1.50 -28.48 -1.14
C ASN A 142 -2.42 -29.17 -0.11
N ILE A 143 -3.73 -28.95 -0.24
CA ILE A 143 -4.77 -29.50 0.65
C ILE A 143 -5.32 -30.77 0.01
N ASP A 144 -5.31 -31.86 0.76
CA ASP A 144 -5.86 -33.16 0.37
C ASP A 144 -6.91 -33.67 1.39
N ASP A 145 -7.48 -34.84 1.13
CA ASP A 145 -8.51 -35.46 1.99
C ASP A 145 -8.03 -35.81 3.41
N LYS A 146 -6.72 -35.69 3.69
CA LYS A 146 -6.12 -35.93 5.01
C LYS A 146 -5.79 -34.64 5.74
N SER A 147 -5.95 -33.49 5.09
CA SER A 147 -5.62 -32.19 5.63
C SER A 147 -6.70 -31.68 6.57
N HIS A 148 -6.29 -31.03 7.66
CA HIS A 148 -7.20 -30.44 8.63
C HIS A 148 -6.95 -28.94 8.75
N ILE A 149 -7.99 -28.14 8.55
CA ILE A 149 -7.95 -26.68 8.69
C ILE A 149 -8.77 -26.29 9.91
N PHE A 150 -8.13 -25.62 10.86
CA PHE A 150 -8.78 -25.12 12.07
C PHE A 150 -9.11 -23.64 11.90
N ILE A 151 -10.39 -23.28 12.08
CA ILE A 151 -10.87 -21.90 12.03
C ILE A 151 -11.62 -21.56 13.32
N MET A 152 -11.58 -20.28 13.72
CA MET A 152 -12.36 -19.81 14.87
C MET A 152 -13.82 -19.60 14.49
N ASN A 153 -14.75 -19.87 15.42
CA ASN A 153 -16.18 -19.60 15.19
C ASN A 153 -16.50 -18.10 15.07
N THR A 154 -15.62 -17.22 15.55
CA THR A 154 -15.67 -15.75 15.44
C THR A 154 -15.04 -15.20 14.15
N MET A 155 -14.52 -16.06 13.27
CA MET A 155 -13.87 -15.62 12.03
C MET A 155 -14.85 -14.89 11.10
N TYR A 156 -14.32 -13.95 10.30
CA TYR A 156 -15.09 -13.20 9.30
C TYR A 156 -15.80 -14.15 8.34
N GLY A 157 -17.09 -13.86 8.07
CA GLY A 157 -17.98 -14.78 7.35
C GLY A 157 -17.51 -15.13 5.94
N ALA A 158 -16.81 -14.23 5.25
CA ALA A 158 -16.28 -14.52 3.92
C ALA A 158 -15.24 -15.66 3.93
N TYR A 159 -14.54 -15.89 5.05
CA TYR A 159 -13.50 -16.92 5.17
C TYR A 159 -14.05 -18.29 5.56
N LYS A 160 -15.33 -18.36 5.94
CA LYS A 160 -16.00 -19.64 6.27
C LYS A 160 -16.46 -20.40 5.02
N LYS A 161 -16.43 -19.76 3.86
CA LYS A 161 -16.71 -20.36 2.56
C LYS A 161 -15.37 -20.73 1.93
N LEU A 162 -14.81 -21.86 2.38
CA LEU A 162 -13.69 -22.53 1.71
C LEU A 162 -14.24 -23.35 0.54
#